data_AF-A0A957I1C5-F1
#
_entry.id   AF-A0A957I1C5-F1
#
_cell.length_a   1.000
_cell.length_b   1.000
_cell.length_c   1.000
_cell.angle_alpha   90.00
_cell.angle_beta   90.00
_cell.angle_gamma   90.00
#
_symmetry.space_group_name_H-M   'P 1'
#
loop_
_entity.id
_entity.type
_entity.pdbx_description
1 polymer ?
#
loop_
_entity_poly.entity_id
_entity_poly.type
_entity_poly.pdbx_seq_one_letter_code
_entity_poly.pdbx_strand_id
1 'polypeptide(L)'
;DGFLPRQLTFRGGRLVFSWGIAVLAGVASLLVILFQASVSALIPLYAIGVFLSFTLSQSGMVVRWHKVSRMQPGDEVEVHGSIMRFDPQWRWKQVMNALGAVMTFVVMIVFAVTKFRDGAWIVIVLTPALVWSFFRVYHHYKSVVAELSLAGETRVIGARPLRTIVLIDNLHAASIRAINFAMSLGQPWTAVHISIDPERTANLEQKWAQRMGDTPLLVLPSPYRSLTEPLIAYVQQLRQEAPDAYIHVVLGGLTTESFWQQGLHRNSTLVFRMAFRQLEGVAITNVPYQLHQGL
;
A
#
# COMPACT_ATOMS: atom_id res chain seq x y z
N ASP A 1 2.30 2.57 -16.40
CA ASP A 1 3.24 1.48 -16.76
C ASP A 1 3.42 0.40 -15.69
N GLY A 2 3.23 0.70 -14.39
CA GLY A 2 3.12 -0.36 -13.36
C GLY A 2 4.44 -0.88 -12.77
N PHE A 3 5.58 -0.27 -13.10
CA PHE A 3 6.90 -0.64 -12.58
C PHE A 3 7.23 -0.03 -11.20
N LEU A 4 6.43 0.93 -10.74
CA LEU A 4 6.61 1.62 -9.47
C LEU A 4 5.39 1.40 -8.57
N PRO A 5 5.58 1.42 -7.22
CA PRO A 5 4.48 1.41 -6.28
C PRO A 5 3.45 2.50 -6.62
N ARG A 6 2.16 2.14 -6.63
CA ARG A 6 1.07 3.09 -6.95
C ARG A 6 1.09 4.33 -6.06
N GLN A 7 1.63 4.22 -4.84
CA GLN A 7 1.78 5.35 -3.93
C GLN A 7 2.64 6.50 -4.50
N LEU A 8 3.64 6.19 -5.33
CA LEU A 8 4.50 7.20 -5.98
C LEU A 8 3.79 7.96 -7.10
N THR A 9 2.65 7.45 -7.59
CA THR A 9 1.85 8.13 -8.61
C THR A 9 0.83 9.12 -8.02
N PHE A 10 0.67 9.16 -6.69
CA PHE A 10 -0.17 10.17 -6.06
C PHE A 10 0.45 11.56 -6.25
N ARG A 11 -0.23 12.38 -7.05
CA ARG A 11 0.03 13.81 -7.18
C ARG A 11 -0.72 14.50 -6.04
N GLY A 12 -0.01 15.27 -5.22
CA GLY A 12 -0.61 16.08 -4.16
C GLY A 12 -1.42 17.26 -4.72
N GLY A 13 -1.99 18.07 -3.83
CA GLY A 13 -2.84 19.22 -4.21
C GLY A 13 -2.17 20.31 -5.07
N ARG A 14 -0.85 20.26 -5.25
CA ARG A 14 -0.08 21.16 -6.15
C ARG A 14 0.45 20.45 -7.41
N LEU A 15 -0.08 19.28 -7.76
CA LEU A 15 0.41 18.42 -8.86
C LEU A 15 1.85 17.90 -8.68
N VAL A 16 2.46 18.16 -7.52
CA VAL A 16 3.79 17.66 -7.17
C VAL A 16 3.67 16.24 -6.61
N PHE A 17 4.56 15.35 -7.04
CA PHE A 17 4.67 13.99 -6.50
C PHE A 17 5.30 14.03 -5.09
N SER A 18 4.47 14.29 -4.06
CA SER A 18 4.93 14.47 -2.68
C SER A 18 5.71 13.26 -2.14
N TRP A 19 5.25 12.05 -2.41
CA TRP A 19 5.97 10.82 -2.05
C TRP A 19 7.28 10.65 -2.84
N GLY A 20 7.32 11.12 -4.09
CA GLY A 20 8.54 11.12 -4.90
C GLY A 20 9.62 12.00 -4.28
N ILE A 21 9.27 13.21 -3.83
CA ILE A 21 10.21 14.11 -3.14
C ILE A 21 10.69 13.50 -1.82
N ALA A 22 9.78 12.96 -1.02
CA ALA A 22 10.13 12.34 0.26
C ALA A 22 11.12 11.17 0.07
N VAL A 23 10.88 10.30 -0.93
CA VAL A 23 11.79 9.20 -1.26
C VAL A 23 13.13 9.72 -1.77
N LEU A 24 13.13 10.71 -2.66
CA LEU A 24 14.37 11.30 -3.17
C LEU A 24 15.20 11.95 -2.05
N ALA A 25 14.56 12.68 -1.15
CA ALA A 25 15.20 13.30 0.01
C ALA A 25 15.73 12.25 1.00
N GLY A 26 15.00 11.17 1.22
CA GLY A 26 15.43 10.05 2.05
C GLY A 26 16.66 9.34 1.48
N VAL A 27 16.63 9.02 0.18
CA VAL A 27 17.76 8.38 -0.52
C VAL A 27 18.97 9.32 -0.58
N ALA A 28 18.78 10.61 -0.86
CA ALA A 28 19.86 11.59 -0.86
C ALA A 28 20.50 11.72 0.53
N SER A 29 19.69 11.82 1.59
CA SER A 29 20.17 11.85 2.98
C SER A 29 20.96 10.59 3.33
N LEU A 30 20.44 9.42 2.96
CA LEU A 30 21.10 8.13 3.19
C LEU A 30 22.47 8.06 2.51
N LEU A 31 22.56 8.50 1.25
CA LEU A 31 23.82 8.55 0.52
C LEU A 31 24.81 9.52 1.18
N VAL A 32 24.37 10.71 1.58
CA VAL A 32 25.25 11.67 2.27
C VAL A 32 25.81 11.09 3.57
N ILE A 33 24.98 10.40 4.36
CA ILE A 33 25.42 9.75 5.61
C ILE A 33 26.40 8.61 5.32
N LEU A 34 26.08 7.72 4.37
CA LEU A 34 26.89 6.55 4.05
C LEU A 34 28.28 6.94 3.51
N PHE A 35 28.33 7.98 2.68
CA PHE A 35 29.57 8.48 2.09
C PHE A 35 30.25 9.57 2.95
N GLN A 36 29.77 9.83 4.17
CA GLN A 36 30.33 10.83 5.09
C GLN A 36 30.51 12.21 4.42
N ALA A 37 29.54 12.61 3.59
CA ALA A 37 29.58 13.83 2.77
C ALA A 37 30.83 13.98 1.86
N SER A 38 31.52 12.89 1.52
CA SER A 38 32.70 12.91 0.66
C SER A 38 32.33 13.08 -0.81
N VAL A 39 32.48 14.30 -1.34
CA VAL A 39 32.23 14.62 -2.76
C VAL A 39 33.02 13.69 -3.69
N SER A 40 34.27 13.36 -3.35
CA SER A 40 35.13 12.48 -4.13
C SER A 40 34.55 11.07 -4.34
N ALA A 41 33.79 10.57 -3.37
CA ALA A 41 33.15 9.25 -3.44
C ALA A 41 31.75 9.32 -4.10
N LEU A 42 31.07 10.48 -4.05
CA LEU A 42 29.79 10.68 -4.74
C LEU A 42 29.94 10.95 -6.24
N ILE A 43 31.03 11.58 -6.69
CA ILE A 43 31.24 11.90 -8.11
C ILE A 43 31.12 10.65 -9.02
N PRO A 44 31.78 9.51 -8.73
CA PRO A 44 31.64 8.31 -9.54
C PRO A 44 30.21 7.77 -9.61
N LEU A 45 29.48 7.81 -8.48
CA LEU A 45 28.09 7.36 -8.39
C LEU A 45 27.18 8.15 -9.34
N TYR A 46 27.32 9.47 -9.33
CA TYR A 46 26.62 10.37 -10.25
C TYR A 46 27.05 10.15 -11.71
N ALA A 47 28.36 10.12 -11.98
CA ALA A 47 28.90 10.02 -13.33
C ALA A 47 28.40 8.75 -14.04
N ILE A 48 28.45 7.60 -13.38
CA ILE A 48 27.98 6.33 -13.97
C ILE A 48 26.48 6.39 -14.25
N GLY A 49 25.65 6.95 -13.35
CA GLY A 49 24.22 7.10 -13.58
C GLY A 49 23.88 8.01 -14.77
N VAL A 50 24.60 9.13 -14.91
CA VAL A 50 24.44 10.06 -16.04
C VAL A 50 24.90 9.44 -17.35
N PHE A 51 26.09 8.85 -17.40
CA PHE A 51 26.60 8.22 -18.62
C PHE A 51 25.78 6.99 -19.02
N LEU A 52 25.24 6.23 -18.05
CA LEU A 52 24.28 5.17 -18.34
C LEU A 52 23.01 5.74 -18.99
N SER A 53 22.45 6.81 -18.43
CA SER A 53 21.25 7.47 -18.98
C SER A 53 21.49 8.01 -20.38
N PHE A 54 22.66 8.63 -20.63
CA PHE A 54 23.04 9.08 -21.96
C PHE A 54 23.26 7.92 -22.92
N THR A 55 23.97 6.87 -22.51
CA THR A 55 24.19 5.67 -23.34
C THR A 55 22.86 5.06 -23.77
N LEU A 56 21.91 4.89 -22.83
CA LEU A 56 20.58 4.35 -23.09
C LEU A 56 19.75 5.29 -23.99
N SER A 57 19.79 6.60 -23.76
CA SER A 57 19.09 7.59 -24.58
C SER A 57 19.61 7.63 -26.02
N GLN A 58 20.93 7.69 -26.19
CA GLN A 58 21.59 7.68 -27.50
C GLN A 58 21.31 6.37 -28.24
N SER A 59 21.42 5.22 -27.56
CA SER A 59 21.07 3.92 -28.13
C SER A 59 19.59 3.82 -28.51
N GLY A 60 18.69 4.35 -27.67
CA GLY A 60 17.27 4.45 -27.97
C GLY A 60 16.98 5.31 -29.21
N MET A 61 17.71 6.40 -29.38
CA MET A 61 17.63 7.24 -30.58
C MET A 61 18.17 6.53 -31.83
N VAL A 62 19.22 5.72 -31.72
CA VAL A 62 19.69 4.87 -32.84
C VAL A 62 18.61 3.88 -33.28
N VAL A 63 17.94 3.22 -32.32
CA VAL A 63 16.81 2.33 -32.61
C VAL A 63 15.65 3.10 -33.23
N ARG A 64 15.36 4.32 -32.73
CA ARG A 64 14.33 5.20 -33.30
C ARG A 64 14.64 5.54 -34.76
N TRP A 65 15.85 5.97 -35.09
CA TRP A 65 16.23 6.31 -36.47
C TRP A 65 16.22 5.08 -37.40
N HIS A 66 16.56 3.91 -36.86
CA HIS A 66 16.41 2.66 -37.60
C HIS A 66 14.93 2.27 -37.85
N LYS A 67 13.99 2.72 -37.01
CA LYS A 67 12.54 2.59 -37.31
C LYS A 67 12.11 3.61 -38.36
N VAL A 68 12.57 4.86 -38.25
CA VAL A 68 12.27 5.94 -39.22
C VAL A 68 12.79 5.61 -40.62
N SER A 69 13.93 4.92 -40.75
CA SER A 69 14.47 4.50 -42.06
C SER A 69 13.57 3.53 -42.83
N ARG A 70 12.61 2.89 -42.15
CA ARG A 70 11.64 1.95 -42.74
C ARG A 70 10.28 2.59 -43.03
N MET A 71 10.09 3.87 -42.71
CA MET A 71 8.84 4.62 -42.97
C MET A 71 8.85 5.22 -44.37
N GLN A 72 7.66 5.38 -44.97
CA GLN A 72 7.51 6.06 -46.26
C GLN A 72 7.44 7.58 -46.06
N PRO A 73 7.83 8.39 -47.06
CA PRO A 73 7.69 9.85 -46.99
C PRO A 73 6.22 10.25 -46.79
N GLY A 74 5.89 10.86 -45.65
CA GLY A 74 4.53 11.27 -45.30
C GLY A 74 3.86 10.43 -44.21
N ASP A 75 4.47 9.32 -43.79
CA ASP A 75 3.96 8.51 -42.67
C ASP A 75 4.14 9.25 -41.33
N GLU A 76 3.05 9.36 -40.57
CA GLU A 76 3.07 9.78 -39.17
C GLU A 76 2.62 8.61 -38.30
N VAL A 77 3.53 8.12 -37.45
CA VAL A 77 3.19 7.06 -36.49
C VAL A 77 3.32 7.63 -35.09
N GLU A 78 2.19 7.70 -34.37
CA GLU A 78 2.18 8.07 -32.96
C GLU A 78 2.63 6.87 -32.12
N VAL A 79 3.75 7.01 -31.41
CA VAL A 79 4.29 5.96 -30.55
C VAL A 79 4.59 6.56 -29.18
N HIS A 80 3.89 6.06 -28.16
CA HIS A 80 4.10 6.38 -26.74
C HIS A 80 4.18 7.90 -26.46
N GLY A 81 3.24 8.68 -27.01
CA GLY A 81 3.15 10.13 -26.79
C GLY A 81 4.15 10.97 -27.59
N SER A 82 4.85 10.38 -28.56
CA SER A 82 5.70 11.09 -29.51
C SER A 82 5.31 10.77 -30.96
N ILE A 83 5.23 11.79 -31.80
CA ILE A 83 4.95 11.63 -33.24
C ILE A 83 6.29 11.34 -33.93
N MET A 84 6.38 10.17 -34.59
CA MET A 84 7.49 9.85 -35.48
C MET A 84 7.10 10.22 -36.90
N ARG A 85 7.93 11.07 -37.52
CA ARG A 85 7.82 11.48 -38.93
C ARG A 85 9.03 10.98 -39.69
N PHE A 86 8.84 10.70 -40.97
CA PHE A 86 9.95 10.46 -41.87
C PHE A 86 10.86 11.70 -41.94
N ASP A 87 12.16 11.50 -41.74
CA ASP A 87 13.17 12.55 -41.79
C ASP A 87 14.26 12.18 -42.80
N PRO A 88 14.47 12.95 -43.88
CA PRO A 88 15.49 12.64 -44.89
C PRO A 88 16.92 12.55 -44.33
N GLN A 89 17.19 13.21 -43.20
CA GLN A 89 18.51 13.24 -42.55
C GLN A 89 18.70 12.13 -41.51
N TRP A 90 17.82 11.12 -41.48
CA TRP A 90 17.85 10.03 -40.49
C TRP A 90 19.22 9.34 -40.41
N ARG A 91 19.92 9.16 -41.54
CA ARG A 91 21.24 8.50 -41.60
C ARG A 91 22.29 9.25 -40.79
N TRP A 92 22.41 10.57 -41.02
CA TRP A 92 23.37 11.40 -40.31
C TRP A 92 23.05 11.45 -38.81
N LYS A 93 21.76 11.63 -38.46
CA LYS A 93 21.30 11.64 -37.07
C LYS A 93 21.56 10.29 -36.40
N GLN A 94 21.38 9.17 -37.11
CA GLN A 94 21.69 7.84 -36.58
C GLN A 94 23.19 7.67 -36.30
N VAL A 95 24.06 8.08 -37.23
CA VAL A 95 25.52 8.00 -37.05
C VAL A 95 25.97 8.86 -35.88
N MET A 96 25.47 10.09 -35.76
CA MET A 96 25.81 10.95 -34.61
C MET A 96 25.37 10.35 -33.27
N ASN A 97 24.14 9.81 -33.20
CA ASN A 97 23.67 9.16 -31.97
C ASN A 97 24.45 7.85 -31.68
N ALA A 98 24.84 7.09 -32.71
CA ALA A 98 25.65 5.88 -32.53
C ALA A 98 27.05 6.20 -32.01
N LEU A 99 27.70 7.22 -32.56
CA LEU A 99 28.97 7.72 -32.06
C LEU A 99 28.85 8.20 -30.61
N GLY A 100 27.79 8.96 -30.30
CA GLY A 100 27.48 9.40 -28.94
C GLY A 100 27.27 8.23 -27.98
N ALA A 101 26.54 7.19 -28.39
CA ALA A 101 26.33 5.98 -27.58
C ALA A 101 27.66 5.25 -27.30
N VAL A 102 28.52 5.08 -28.30
CA VAL A 102 29.84 4.44 -28.11
C VAL A 102 30.72 5.28 -27.19
N MET A 103 30.81 6.59 -27.41
CA MET A 103 31.63 7.48 -26.59
C MET A 103 31.18 7.48 -25.13
N THR A 104 29.87 7.63 -24.89
CA THR A 104 29.32 7.64 -23.52
C THR A 104 29.45 6.27 -22.84
N PHE A 105 29.31 5.18 -23.59
CA PHE A 105 29.55 3.83 -23.09
C PHE A 105 31.02 3.61 -22.68
N VAL A 106 31.97 4.03 -23.53
CA VAL A 106 33.41 3.94 -23.22
C VAL A 106 33.74 4.74 -21.97
N VAL A 107 33.24 5.98 -21.86
CA VAL A 107 33.45 6.80 -20.67
C VAL A 107 32.85 6.13 -19.43
N MET A 108 31.63 5.58 -19.51
CA MET A 108 31.01 4.85 -18.42
C MET A 108 31.88 3.67 -17.95
N ILE A 109 32.43 2.87 -18.88
CA ILE A 109 33.31 1.74 -18.56
C ILE A 109 34.62 2.22 -17.92
N VAL A 110 35.23 3.28 -18.46
CA VAL A 110 36.45 3.88 -17.88
C VAL A 110 36.19 4.33 -16.45
N PHE A 111 35.09 5.03 -16.16
CA PHE A 111 34.71 5.41 -14.80
C PHE A 111 34.46 4.19 -13.91
N ALA A 112 33.74 3.18 -14.40
CA ALA A 112 33.44 1.97 -13.65
C ALA A 112 34.71 1.21 -13.22
N VAL A 113 35.71 1.13 -14.11
CA VAL A 113 36.99 0.44 -13.83
C VAL A 113 37.92 1.29 -12.98
N THR A 114 38.16 2.55 -13.36
CA THR A 114 39.14 3.43 -12.69
C THR A 114 38.69 3.84 -11.29
N LYS A 115 37.39 4.02 -11.08
CA LYS A 115 36.79 4.41 -9.80
C LYS A 115 36.14 3.24 -9.07
N PHE A 116 36.46 1.99 -9.46
CA PHE A 116 35.93 0.79 -8.82
C PHE A 116 36.15 0.80 -7.31
N ARG A 117 37.38 1.08 -6.87
CA ARG A 117 37.75 1.14 -5.45
C ARG A 117 37.18 2.37 -4.72
N ASP A 118 36.95 3.46 -5.45
CA ASP A 118 36.44 4.73 -4.91
C ASP A 118 34.90 4.73 -4.72
N GLY A 119 34.23 3.60 -5.03
CA GLY A 119 32.80 3.42 -4.79
C GLY A 119 31.94 3.16 -6.03
N ALA A 120 32.53 3.11 -7.24
CA ALA A 120 31.78 2.81 -8.46
C ALA A 120 31.09 1.43 -8.44
N TRP A 121 31.64 0.47 -7.68
CA TRP A 121 31.04 -0.85 -7.50
C TRP A 121 29.61 -0.79 -6.95
N ILE A 122 29.29 0.24 -6.15
CA ILE A 122 27.95 0.45 -5.58
C ILE A 122 26.93 0.65 -6.70
N VAL A 123 27.25 1.43 -7.74
CA VAL A 123 26.33 1.67 -8.87
C VAL A 123 26.06 0.40 -9.66
N ILE A 124 27.13 -0.40 -9.86
CA ILE A 124 27.10 -1.66 -10.63
C ILE A 124 26.17 -2.66 -9.94
N VAL A 125 26.08 -2.64 -8.61
CA VAL A 125 25.15 -3.50 -7.84
C VAL A 125 23.77 -2.84 -7.70
N LEU A 126 23.72 -1.56 -7.38
CA LEU A 126 22.49 -0.82 -7.08
C LEU A 126 21.58 -0.74 -8.30
N THR A 127 22.11 -0.49 -9.50
CA THR A 127 21.30 -0.33 -10.71
C THR A 127 20.56 -1.61 -11.08
N PRO A 128 21.21 -2.79 -11.21
CA PRO A 128 20.52 -4.05 -11.42
C PRO A 128 19.53 -4.39 -10.30
N ALA A 129 19.87 -4.11 -9.04
CA ALA A 129 18.98 -4.35 -7.91
C ALA A 129 17.68 -3.52 -8.00
N LEU A 130 17.79 -2.24 -8.38
CA LEU A 130 16.63 -1.37 -8.61
C LEU A 130 15.79 -1.86 -9.79
N VAL A 131 16.43 -2.21 -10.90
CA VAL A 131 15.73 -2.78 -12.08
C VAL A 131 14.99 -4.06 -11.70
N TRP A 132 15.64 -4.99 -11.00
CA TRP A 132 15.02 -6.22 -10.50
C TRP A 132 13.81 -5.93 -9.59
N SER A 133 13.94 -4.97 -8.68
CA SER A 133 12.83 -4.53 -7.81
C SER A 133 11.63 -4.01 -8.63
N PHE A 134 11.87 -3.17 -9.64
CA PHE A 134 10.82 -2.65 -10.52
C PHE A 134 10.13 -3.77 -11.31
N PHE A 135 10.89 -4.73 -11.84
CA PHE A 135 10.31 -5.90 -12.50
C PHE A 135 9.51 -6.78 -11.53
N ARG A 136 9.95 -6.94 -10.28
CA ARG A 136 9.20 -7.68 -9.26
C ARG A 136 7.85 -7.01 -8.97
N VAL A 137 7.83 -5.68 -8.82
CA VAL A 137 6.59 -4.91 -8.64
C VAL A 137 5.65 -5.08 -9.82
N TYR A 138 6.17 -4.98 -11.05
CA TYR A 138 5.39 -5.16 -12.27
C TYR A 138 4.74 -6.56 -12.33
N HIS A 139 5.51 -7.62 -12.09
CA HIS A 139 4.99 -9.00 -12.10
C HIS A 139 3.97 -9.23 -10.98
N HIS A 140 4.20 -8.66 -9.81
CA HIS A 140 3.23 -8.73 -8.70
C HIS A 140 1.91 -8.05 -9.05
N TYR A 141 1.92 -6.89 -9.72
CA TYR A 141 0.67 -6.28 -10.16
C TYR A 141 -0.02 -7.09 -11.25
N LYS A 142 0.73 -7.72 -12.16
CA LYS A 142 0.15 -8.60 -13.17
C LYS A 142 -0.51 -9.83 -12.55
N SER A 143 0.08 -10.43 -11.52
CA SER A 143 -0.53 -11.56 -10.81
C SER A 143 -1.82 -11.16 -10.10
N VAL A 144 -1.83 -10.00 -9.42
CA VAL A 144 -3.03 -9.47 -8.76
C VAL A 144 -4.16 -9.18 -9.76
N VAL A 145 -3.83 -8.62 -10.92
CA VAL A 145 -4.84 -8.37 -11.98
C VAL A 145 -5.38 -9.68 -12.54
N ALA A 146 -4.54 -10.70 -12.71
CA ALA A 146 -4.97 -12.01 -13.18
C ALA A 146 -5.92 -12.69 -12.17
N GLU A 147 -5.61 -12.62 -10.88
CA GLU A 147 -6.43 -13.20 -9.80
C GLU A 147 -7.76 -12.46 -9.58
N LEU A 148 -7.77 -11.14 -9.81
CA LEU A 148 -8.98 -10.33 -9.78
C LEU A 148 -9.76 -10.36 -11.11
N SER A 149 -9.21 -10.95 -12.16
CA SER A 149 -9.88 -11.00 -13.46
C SER A 149 -11.05 -11.98 -13.40
N LEU A 150 -12.25 -11.49 -13.70
CA LEU A 150 -13.48 -12.29 -13.78
C LEU A 150 -13.56 -13.13 -15.06
N ALA A 151 -12.44 -13.31 -15.75
CA ALA A 151 -12.37 -14.03 -17.02
C ALA A 151 -12.47 -15.54 -16.75
N GLY A 152 -13.69 -16.08 -16.82
CA GLY A 152 -13.95 -17.53 -16.76
C GLY A 152 -14.72 -18.01 -15.53
N GLU A 153 -15.02 -17.16 -14.55
CA GLU A 153 -15.88 -17.49 -13.40
C GLU A 153 -17.13 -16.61 -13.36
N THR A 154 -18.30 -17.21 -13.53
CA THR A 154 -19.59 -16.60 -13.17
C THR A 154 -19.76 -16.70 -11.65
N ARG A 155 -19.16 -15.77 -10.91
CA ARG A 155 -19.50 -15.60 -9.48
C ARG A 155 -20.94 -15.11 -9.38
N VAL A 156 -21.84 -15.97 -8.90
CA VAL A 156 -23.25 -15.63 -8.71
C VAL A 156 -23.36 -14.48 -7.70
N ILE A 157 -23.92 -13.36 -8.14
CA ILE A 157 -24.24 -12.24 -7.27
C ILE A 157 -25.47 -12.66 -6.46
N GLY A 158 -25.34 -12.73 -5.13
CA GLY A 158 -26.42 -13.14 -4.26
C GLY A 158 -26.22 -12.68 -2.82
N ALA A 159 -27.32 -12.49 -2.10
CA ALA A 159 -27.30 -12.21 -0.68
C ALA A 159 -26.83 -13.48 0.07
N ARG A 160 -25.87 -13.30 0.98
CA ARG A 160 -25.46 -14.34 1.93
C ARG A 160 -25.95 -13.95 3.32
N PRO A 161 -26.25 -14.92 4.21
CA PRO A 161 -26.61 -14.61 5.58
C PRO A 161 -25.54 -13.74 6.26
N LEU A 162 -25.96 -12.79 7.09
CA LEU A 162 -25.07 -11.89 7.83
C LEU A 162 -25.21 -12.14 9.33
N ARG A 163 -24.12 -12.48 10.01
CA ARG A 163 -24.07 -12.57 11.48
C ARG A 163 -23.35 -11.34 12.03
N THR A 164 -24.08 -10.48 12.72
CA THR A 164 -23.55 -9.22 13.27
C THR A 164 -23.13 -9.37 14.72
N ILE A 165 -21.92 -8.93 15.05
CA ILE A 165 -21.34 -8.95 16.38
C ILE A 165 -20.99 -7.51 16.75
N VAL A 166 -21.43 -7.05 17.92
CA VAL A 166 -21.06 -5.74 18.45
C VAL A 166 -20.07 -5.96 19.58
N LEU A 167 -18.82 -5.53 19.40
CA LEU A 167 -17.81 -5.64 20.47
C LEU A 167 -18.01 -4.50 21.47
N ILE A 168 -18.15 -4.87 22.75
CA ILE A 168 -18.42 -3.95 23.84
C ILE A 168 -17.38 -4.15 24.94
N ASP A 169 -16.56 -3.13 25.18
CA ASP A 169 -15.65 -3.11 26.33
C ASP A 169 -16.38 -2.66 27.61
N ASN A 170 -17.22 -1.63 27.50
CA ASN A 170 -18.05 -1.12 28.59
C ASN A 170 -19.31 -0.42 28.03
N LEU A 171 -20.30 -0.12 28.88
CA LEU A 171 -21.52 0.57 28.49
C LEU A 171 -21.32 2.10 28.57
N HIS A 172 -20.97 2.70 27.43
CA HIS A 172 -20.74 4.15 27.28
C HIS A 172 -21.46 4.68 26.02
N ALA A 173 -21.42 6.00 25.81
CA ALA A 173 -22.06 6.65 24.66
C ALA A 173 -21.57 6.11 23.30
N ALA A 174 -20.28 5.76 23.19
CA ALA A 174 -19.73 5.13 22.00
C ALA A 174 -20.32 3.73 21.75
N SER A 175 -20.49 2.92 22.80
CA SER A 175 -21.08 1.58 22.72
C SER A 175 -22.56 1.65 22.34
N ILE A 176 -23.31 2.59 22.91
CA ILE A 176 -24.72 2.81 22.55
C ILE A 176 -24.82 3.22 21.07
N ARG A 177 -23.93 4.08 20.59
CA ARG A 177 -23.91 4.48 19.17
C ARG A 177 -23.59 3.28 18.25
N ALA A 178 -22.66 2.42 18.63
CA ALA A 178 -22.36 1.20 17.90
C ALA A 178 -23.54 0.20 17.87
N ILE A 179 -24.24 0.06 19.00
CA ILE A 179 -25.45 -0.76 19.09
C ILE A 179 -26.58 -0.19 18.22
N ASN A 180 -26.84 1.12 18.28
CA ASN A 180 -27.85 1.78 17.45
C ASN A 180 -27.54 1.60 15.95
N PHE A 181 -26.26 1.67 15.58
CA PHE A 181 -25.83 1.37 14.22
C PHE A 181 -26.12 -0.10 13.86
N ALA A 182 -25.79 -1.05 14.73
CA ALA A 182 -26.09 -2.47 14.48
C ALA A 182 -27.60 -2.73 14.35
N MET A 183 -28.43 -2.11 15.20
CA MET A 183 -29.89 -2.19 15.09
C MET A 183 -30.42 -1.62 13.76
N SER A 184 -29.82 -0.53 13.26
CA SER A 184 -30.24 0.10 12.00
C SER A 184 -30.01 -0.78 10.76
N LEU A 185 -29.21 -1.85 10.88
CA LEU A 185 -29.00 -2.82 9.80
C LEU A 185 -30.21 -3.75 9.59
N GLY A 186 -31.15 -3.82 10.56
CA GLY A 186 -32.33 -4.68 10.47
C GLY A 186 -32.01 -6.18 10.50
N GLN A 187 -30.83 -6.56 10.99
CA GLN A 187 -30.37 -7.95 11.12
C GLN A 187 -30.16 -8.32 12.59
N PRO A 188 -30.27 -9.61 12.97
CA PRO A 188 -29.92 -10.07 14.30
C PRO A 188 -28.46 -9.72 14.64
N TRP A 189 -28.24 -9.24 15.86
CA TRP A 189 -26.92 -8.90 16.37
C TRP A 189 -26.69 -9.47 17.76
N THR A 190 -25.43 -9.73 18.10
CA THR A 190 -25.04 -10.23 19.43
C THR A 190 -24.01 -9.29 20.04
N ALA A 191 -24.25 -8.85 21.27
CA ALA A 191 -23.25 -8.13 22.05
C ALA A 191 -22.17 -9.12 22.51
N VAL A 192 -20.90 -8.80 22.26
CA VAL A 192 -19.77 -9.60 22.73
C VAL A 192 -18.88 -8.75 23.60
N HIS A 193 -18.63 -9.20 24.82
CA HIS A 193 -17.66 -8.64 25.74
C HIS A 193 -16.52 -9.62 25.96
N ILE A 194 -15.29 -9.11 26.08
CA ILE A 194 -14.11 -9.93 26.34
C ILE A 194 -13.69 -9.70 27.78
N SER A 195 -13.90 -10.72 28.63
CA SER A 195 -13.62 -10.64 30.05
C SER A 195 -12.12 -10.80 30.31
N ILE A 196 -11.46 -9.68 30.61
CA ILE A 196 -10.07 -9.61 31.10
C ILE A 196 -10.03 -9.53 32.62
N ASP A 197 -11.05 -8.90 33.19
CA ASP A 197 -11.18 -8.59 34.61
C ASP A 197 -12.60 -8.98 35.07
N PRO A 198 -12.75 -10.04 35.88
CA PRO A 198 -14.05 -10.53 36.33
C PRO A 198 -14.89 -9.46 37.04
N GLU A 199 -14.27 -8.55 37.81
CA GLU A 199 -15.01 -7.51 38.54
C GLU A 199 -15.64 -6.49 37.57
N ARG A 200 -14.90 -6.12 36.51
CA ARG A 200 -15.41 -5.22 35.47
C ARG A 200 -16.51 -5.87 34.66
N THR A 201 -16.36 -7.16 34.36
CA THR A 201 -17.37 -7.94 33.64
C THR A 201 -18.67 -7.99 34.43
N ALA A 202 -18.62 -8.28 35.74
CA ALA A 202 -19.81 -8.27 36.60
C ALA A 202 -20.51 -6.89 36.64
N ASN A 203 -19.73 -5.81 36.71
CA ASN A 203 -20.27 -4.44 36.66
C ASN A 203 -20.96 -4.15 35.30
N LEU A 204 -20.36 -4.60 34.20
CA LEU A 204 -20.93 -4.47 32.86
C LEU A 204 -22.23 -5.26 32.73
N GLU A 205 -22.28 -6.51 33.18
CA GLU A 205 -23.48 -7.36 33.15
C GLU A 205 -24.63 -6.72 33.93
N GLN A 206 -24.35 -6.16 35.12
CA GLN A 206 -25.36 -5.45 35.91
C GLN A 206 -25.91 -4.21 35.17
N LYS A 207 -25.02 -3.37 34.61
CA LYS A 207 -25.42 -2.20 33.81
C LYS A 207 -26.16 -2.59 32.55
N TRP A 208 -25.76 -3.69 31.91
CA TRP A 208 -26.37 -4.22 30.71
C TRP A 208 -27.81 -4.66 30.99
N ALA A 209 -28.02 -5.46 32.03
CA ALA A 209 -29.35 -5.90 32.46
C ALA A 209 -30.28 -4.71 32.75
N GLN A 210 -29.77 -3.67 33.42
CA GLN A 210 -30.55 -2.48 33.74
C GLN A 210 -30.96 -1.65 32.50
N ARG A 211 -30.11 -1.61 31.46
CA ARG A 211 -30.29 -0.70 30.32
C ARG A 211 -30.84 -1.37 29.06
N MET A 212 -30.43 -2.61 28.81
CA MET A 212 -30.69 -3.37 27.58
C MET A 212 -31.70 -4.51 27.78
N GLY A 213 -32.14 -4.76 29.03
CA GLY A 213 -33.11 -5.80 29.36
C GLY A 213 -32.64 -7.18 28.93
N ASP A 214 -33.46 -7.87 28.16
CA ASP A 214 -33.26 -9.27 27.73
C ASP A 214 -32.29 -9.44 26.53
N THR A 215 -31.60 -8.38 26.12
CA THR A 215 -30.65 -8.47 25.01
C THR A 215 -29.45 -9.34 25.42
N PRO A 216 -29.11 -10.42 24.71
CA PRO A 216 -28.04 -11.32 25.12
C PRO A 216 -26.67 -10.64 25.03
N LEU A 217 -25.93 -10.68 26.13
CA LEU A 217 -24.51 -10.30 26.22
C LEU A 217 -23.68 -11.58 26.33
N LEU A 218 -22.91 -11.89 25.28
CA LEU A 218 -21.98 -13.00 25.29
C LEU A 218 -20.65 -12.55 25.89
N VAL A 219 -20.23 -13.18 26.97
CA VAL A 219 -18.95 -12.93 27.62
C VAL A 219 -17.95 -14.01 27.20
N LEU A 220 -16.89 -13.59 26.51
CA LEU A 220 -15.77 -14.44 26.12
C LEU A 220 -14.64 -14.33 27.17
N PRO A 221 -14.27 -15.41 27.86
CA PRO A 221 -13.18 -15.38 28.83
C PRO A 221 -11.83 -15.16 28.13
N SER A 222 -10.98 -14.29 28.69
CA SER A 222 -9.62 -14.04 28.21
C SER A 222 -8.57 -14.31 29.30
N PRO A 223 -8.14 -15.58 29.48
CA PRO A 223 -7.22 -15.95 30.55
C PRO A 223 -5.84 -15.27 30.43
N TYR A 224 -5.42 -14.95 29.20
CA TYR A 224 -4.14 -14.30 28.91
C TYR A 224 -4.24 -12.77 28.74
N ARG A 225 -5.39 -12.17 29.09
CA ARG A 225 -5.66 -10.72 28.93
C ARG A 225 -5.52 -10.23 27.48
N SER A 226 -5.65 -11.13 26.52
CA SER A 226 -5.64 -10.83 25.09
C SER A 226 -7.03 -10.38 24.65
N LEU A 227 -7.14 -9.20 24.04
CA LEU A 227 -8.40 -8.71 23.47
C LEU A 227 -8.74 -9.37 22.14
N THR A 228 -7.77 -9.99 21.48
CA THR A 228 -7.90 -10.35 20.06
C THR A 228 -8.07 -11.85 19.88
N GLU A 229 -7.34 -12.67 20.64
CA GLU A 229 -7.41 -14.14 20.53
C GLU A 229 -8.81 -14.71 20.80
N PRO A 230 -9.52 -14.34 21.89
CA PRO A 230 -10.84 -14.91 22.16
C PRO A 230 -11.86 -14.54 21.07
N LEU A 231 -11.76 -13.31 20.55
CA LEU A 231 -12.64 -12.84 19.49
C LEU A 231 -12.35 -13.54 18.16
N ILE A 232 -11.09 -13.76 17.81
CA ILE A 232 -10.72 -14.55 16.62
C ILE A 232 -11.25 -15.97 16.75
N ALA A 233 -11.05 -16.63 17.89
CA ALA A 233 -11.52 -17.99 18.13
C ALA A 233 -13.05 -18.09 17.99
N TYR A 234 -13.78 -17.13 18.58
CA TYR A 234 -15.23 -17.07 18.46
C TYR A 234 -15.70 -16.81 17.01
N VAL A 235 -15.05 -15.87 16.30
CA VAL A 235 -15.35 -15.62 14.88
C VAL A 235 -15.07 -16.86 14.04
N GLN A 236 -13.97 -17.59 14.28
CA GLN A 236 -13.67 -18.84 13.59
C GLN A 236 -14.71 -19.93 13.87
N GLN A 237 -15.19 -20.04 15.12
CA GLN A 237 -16.28 -20.95 15.46
C GLN A 237 -17.56 -20.61 14.69
N LEU A 238 -17.96 -19.33 14.65
CA LEU A 238 -19.13 -18.89 13.89
C LEU A 238 -19.01 -19.17 12.39
N ARG A 239 -17.79 -19.11 11.83
CA ARG A 239 -17.53 -19.51 10.43
C ARG A 239 -17.67 -21.01 10.23
N GLN A 240 -17.29 -21.84 11.20
CA GLN A 240 -17.46 -23.29 11.11
C GLN A 240 -18.95 -23.68 11.17
N GLU A 241 -19.74 -22.98 12.00
CA GLU A 241 -21.19 -23.19 12.10
C GLU A 241 -21.95 -22.72 10.86
N ALA A 242 -21.49 -21.64 10.22
CA ALA A 242 -22.12 -21.05 9.05
C ALA A 242 -21.06 -20.63 8.01
N PRO A 243 -20.50 -21.58 7.24
CA PRO A 243 -19.40 -21.31 6.31
C PRO A 243 -19.78 -20.34 5.18
N ASP A 244 -21.07 -20.30 4.82
CA ASP A 244 -21.60 -19.43 3.78
C ASP A 244 -22.00 -18.03 4.28
N ALA A 245 -21.98 -17.79 5.60
CA ALA A 245 -22.38 -16.50 6.18
C ALA A 245 -21.22 -15.51 6.23
N TYR A 246 -21.52 -14.23 5.99
CA TYR A 246 -20.61 -13.15 6.32
C TYR A 246 -20.69 -12.85 7.82
N ILE A 247 -19.55 -12.57 8.43
CA ILE A 247 -19.48 -12.10 9.82
C ILE A 247 -19.20 -10.61 9.80
N HIS A 248 -20.04 -9.83 10.47
CA HIS A 248 -19.88 -8.39 10.59
C HIS A 248 -19.53 -8.03 12.02
N VAL A 249 -18.33 -7.49 12.22
CA VAL A 249 -17.86 -7.03 13.53
C VAL A 249 -17.97 -5.51 13.60
N VAL A 250 -18.85 -5.03 14.47
CA VAL A 250 -19.06 -3.61 14.76
C VAL A 250 -18.26 -3.23 16.00
N LEU A 251 -17.39 -2.24 15.85
CA LEU A 251 -16.55 -1.71 16.91
C LEU A 251 -16.99 -0.27 17.22
N GLY A 252 -17.24 0.04 18.49
CA GLY A 252 -17.37 1.42 18.96
C GLY A 252 -16.00 2.00 19.31
N GLY A 253 -15.63 3.13 18.71
CA GLY A 253 -14.33 3.76 18.94
C GLY A 253 -14.43 5.27 19.12
N LEU A 254 -13.63 5.82 20.05
CA LEU A 254 -13.44 7.26 20.14
C LEU A 254 -12.59 7.73 18.96
N THR A 255 -13.05 8.77 18.27
CA THR A 255 -12.24 9.49 17.27
C THR A 255 -12.00 10.90 17.77
N THR A 256 -10.74 11.21 18.12
CA THR A 256 -10.27 12.54 18.49
C THR A 256 -9.75 13.29 17.25
N GLU A 257 -9.82 14.61 17.23
CA GLU A 257 -9.39 15.42 16.08
C GLU A 257 -7.86 15.47 15.90
N SER A 258 -7.08 15.21 16.95
CA SER A 258 -5.62 15.27 16.90
C SER A 258 -4.98 13.88 16.76
N PHE A 259 -4.05 13.76 15.79
CA PHE A 259 -3.24 12.56 15.54
C PHE A 259 -2.44 12.13 16.78
N TRP A 260 -1.94 13.08 17.58
CA TRP A 260 -1.19 12.78 18.81
C TRP A 260 -2.08 12.24 19.93
N GLN A 261 -3.29 12.78 20.10
CA GLN A 261 -4.27 12.27 21.06
C GLN A 261 -4.74 10.87 20.66
N GLN A 262 -4.87 10.62 19.35
CA GLN A 262 -5.23 9.31 18.81
C GLN A 262 -4.16 8.23 19.04
N GLY A 263 -2.88 8.60 19.14
CA GLY A 263 -1.79 7.68 19.52
C GLY A 263 -1.77 7.32 21.01
N LEU A 264 -2.25 8.22 21.88
CA LEU A 264 -2.32 8.01 23.33
C LEU A 264 -3.53 7.17 23.75
N HIS A 265 -4.62 7.21 22.98
CA HIS A 265 -5.78 6.37 23.21
C HIS A 265 -5.58 4.99 22.55
N ARG A 266 -5.57 3.94 23.38
CA ARG A 266 -5.36 2.52 23.04
C ARG A 266 -6.12 2.15 21.74
N ASN A 267 -5.39 2.08 20.63
CA ASN A 267 -5.94 1.94 19.28
C ASN A 267 -6.33 0.48 18.98
N SER A 268 -7.25 -0.08 19.77
CA SER A 268 -7.72 -1.47 19.66
C SER A 268 -8.21 -1.80 18.24
N THR A 269 -8.81 -0.83 17.56
CA THR A 269 -9.33 -0.97 16.19
C THR A 269 -8.24 -1.31 15.16
N LEU A 270 -7.02 -0.80 15.32
CA LEU A 270 -5.90 -1.11 14.42
C LEU A 270 -5.45 -2.56 14.61
N VAL A 271 -5.32 -3.00 15.87
CA VAL A 271 -4.94 -4.37 16.23
C VAL A 271 -5.96 -5.38 15.71
N PHE A 272 -7.26 -5.10 15.90
CA PHE A 272 -8.33 -5.92 15.35
C PHE A 272 -8.28 -5.97 13.83
N ARG A 273 -8.14 -4.84 13.14
CA ARG A 273 -8.01 -4.82 11.67
C ARG A 273 -6.85 -5.66 11.16
N MET A 274 -5.71 -5.65 11.86
CA MET A 274 -4.56 -6.49 11.50
C MET A 274 -4.86 -7.97 11.72
N ALA A 275 -5.49 -8.32 12.84
CA ALA A 275 -5.78 -9.70 13.20
C ALA A 275 -6.84 -10.37 12.31
N PHE A 276 -7.87 -9.62 11.91
CA PHE A 276 -8.93 -10.13 11.04
C PHE A 276 -8.58 -10.09 9.54
N ARG A 277 -7.44 -9.49 9.17
CA ARG A 277 -7.04 -9.35 7.75
C ARG A 277 -6.90 -10.69 7.02
N GLN A 278 -6.62 -11.76 7.75
CA GLN A 278 -6.45 -13.10 7.20
C GLN A 278 -7.75 -13.93 7.18
N LEU A 279 -8.84 -13.41 7.75
CA LEU A 279 -10.13 -14.10 7.82
C LEU A 279 -11.03 -13.67 6.66
N GLU A 280 -11.22 -14.58 5.71
CA GLU A 280 -12.15 -14.37 4.60
C GLU A 280 -13.61 -14.29 5.09
N GLY A 281 -14.39 -13.40 4.50
CA GLY A 281 -15.80 -13.23 4.84
C GLY A 281 -16.07 -12.49 6.15
N VAL A 282 -15.06 -11.83 6.73
CA VAL A 282 -15.22 -10.98 7.91
C VAL A 282 -15.15 -9.51 7.51
N ALA A 283 -16.22 -8.77 7.75
CA ALA A 283 -16.29 -7.32 7.56
C ALA A 283 -16.20 -6.62 8.91
N ILE A 284 -15.44 -5.53 9.00
CA ILE A 284 -15.31 -4.72 10.22
C ILE A 284 -15.83 -3.32 9.95
N THR A 285 -16.74 -2.85 10.80
CA THR A 285 -17.18 -1.46 10.80
C THR A 285 -16.77 -0.78 12.09
N ASN A 286 -16.06 0.33 11.98
CA ASN A 286 -15.76 1.20 13.11
C ASN A 286 -16.81 2.32 13.15
N VAL A 287 -17.56 2.41 14.23
CA VAL A 287 -18.57 3.45 14.46
C VAL A 287 -17.91 4.55 15.30
N PRO A 288 -17.53 5.69 14.69
CA PRO A 288 -16.82 6.74 15.38
C PRO A 288 -17.73 7.48 16.36
N TYR A 289 -17.22 7.74 17.55
CA TYR A 289 -17.79 8.69 18.51
C TYR A 289 -16.87 9.90 18.63
N GLN A 290 -17.32 11.04 18.12
CA GLN A 290 -16.60 12.31 18.21
C GLN A 290 -16.88 12.97 19.57
N LEU A 291 -15.82 13.22 20.32
CA LEU A 291 -15.88 14.05 21.52
C LEU A 291 -16.05 15.50 21.06
N HIS A 292 -17.27 16.00 21.10
CA HIS A 292 -17.50 17.44 21.03
C HIS A 292 -17.09 17.99 22.40
N GLN A 293 -15.87 18.51 22.50
CA GLN A 293 -15.55 19.39 23.63
C GLN A 293 -16.48 20.59 23.50
N GLY A 294 -17.50 20.64 24.37
CA GLY A 294 -18.25 21.88 24.57
C GLY A 294 -17.25 22.94 25.01
N LEU A 295 -17.08 23.96 24.18
CA LEU A 295 -16.57 25.26 24.62
C LEU A 295 -17.57 25.89 25.58
#